data_AF-A0A1I0ELK0-F1
#
_entry.id   AF-A0A1I0ELK0-F1
#
_cell.length_a   1.000
_cell.length_b   1.000
_cell.length_c   1.000
_cell.angle_alpha   90.00
_cell.angle_beta   90.00
_cell.angle_gamma   90.00
#
_symmetry.space_group_name_H-M   'P 1'
#
loop_
_entity.id
_entity.type
_entity.pdbx_description
1 polymer ?
#
loop_
_entity_poly.entity_id
_entity_poly.type
_entity_poly.pdbx_seq_one_letter_code
_entity_poly.pdbx_strand_id
1 'polypeptide(L)'
;MMSGRKTMLAVGAVAGLIVGGSGVAVAGVVASADVITACVTSSGTLRIPSTARPTTNPWPSPTSQTELAPTGEPGPEGCTAGERVITWNQQGPAGPTGPAGPAGPTGPEGPNPFDGQFRGGLSALLHPHTEGSYISKCLRGQIAVSGGYEIYELRNEAVMPDVIVSKATLVFDADGKSRSYEVKAKNPTDKLLNVFSDVLCIPE
;
A
#
# COMPACT_ATOMS: atom_id res chain seq x y z
N MET A 1 12.65 -24.87 43.47
CA MET A 1 13.74 -24.11 42.79
C MET A 1 13.10 -23.21 41.74
N MET A 2 12.86 -21.94 42.08
CA MET A 2 12.24 -20.95 41.18
C MET A 2 13.33 -20.32 40.31
N SER A 3 13.24 -20.55 39.00
CA SER A 3 14.09 -19.94 37.99
C SER A 3 13.62 -18.51 37.71
N GLY A 4 14.31 -17.51 38.27
CA GLY A 4 14.07 -16.10 37.99
C GLY A 4 14.48 -15.73 36.57
N ARG A 5 13.51 -15.39 35.72
CA ARG A 5 13.77 -14.78 34.40
C ARG A 5 14.13 -13.31 34.61
N LYS A 6 15.39 -12.96 34.32
CA LYS A 6 15.82 -11.57 34.18
C LYS A 6 15.33 -11.05 32.83
N THR A 7 14.29 -10.23 32.84
CA THR A 7 13.81 -9.51 31.66
C THR A 7 14.80 -8.39 31.33
N MET A 8 15.61 -8.56 30.29
CA MET A 8 16.42 -7.46 29.74
C MET A 8 15.49 -6.53 28.94
N LEU A 9 15.34 -5.29 29.41
CA LEU A 9 14.72 -4.21 28.65
C LEU A 9 15.75 -3.70 27.63
N ALA A 10 15.50 -3.99 26.35
CA ALA A 10 16.26 -3.42 25.25
C ALA A 10 15.90 -1.95 25.08
N VAL A 11 16.86 -1.06 25.33
CA VAL A 11 16.76 0.38 25.02
C VAL A 11 16.97 0.53 23.51
N GLY A 12 15.89 0.52 22.76
CA GLY A 12 15.91 0.85 21.33
C GLY A 12 15.96 2.37 21.14
N ALA A 13 17.06 2.88 20.63
CA ALA A 13 17.13 4.25 20.13
C ALA A 13 16.34 4.32 18.80
N VAL A 14 15.09 4.80 18.86
CA VAL A 14 14.32 5.11 17.65
C VAL A 14 14.81 6.46 17.12
N ALA A 15 15.74 6.41 16.17
CA ALA A 15 16.10 7.57 15.36
C ALA A 15 14.96 7.84 14.36
N GLY A 16 13.94 8.58 14.80
CA GLY A 16 12.91 9.13 13.93
C GLY A 16 13.49 10.28 13.12
N LEU A 17 13.81 10.04 11.85
CA LEU A 17 14.21 11.08 10.91
C LEU A 17 12.93 11.79 10.43
N ILE A 18 12.56 12.86 11.14
CA ILE A 18 11.35 13.65 10.88
C ILE A 18 11.62 14.63 9.75
N VAL A 19 10.99 14.41 8.60
CA VAL A 19 10.64 15.48 7.65
C VAL A 19 9.28 16.01 8.11
N GLY A 20 9.25 17.17 8.78
CA GLY A 20 8.03 17.84 9.26
C GLY A 20 7.98 18.07 10.78
N GLY A 21 8.57 19.19 11.23
CA GLY A 21 8.91 19.48 12.62
C GLY A 21 7.78 19.46 13.65
N SER A 22 7.92 18.56 14.63
CA SER A 22 7.51 18.70 16.03
C SER A 22 8.32 17.68 16.83
N GLY A 23 9.59 18.01 17.11
CA GLY A 23 10.48 17.11 17.85
C GLY A 23 10.04 17.01 19.31
N VAL A 24 9.54 15.85 19.72
CA VAL A 24 9.33 15.56 21.14
C VAL A 24 10.65 15.04 21.71
N ALA A 25 11.29 15.82 22.58
CA ALA A 25 12.44 15.35 23.33
C ALA A 25 11.95 14.52 24.52
N VAL A 26 12.32 13.23 24.55
CA VAL A 26 12.04 12.35 25.70
C VAL A 26 13.34 12.16 26.46
N ALA A 27 13.40 12.64 27.71
CA ALA A 27 14.49 12.34 28.62
C ALA A 27 14.14 11.07 29.41
N GLY A 28 14.80 9.95 29.11
CA GLY A 28 14.70 8.74 29.91
C GLY A 28 15.61 8.86 31.12
N VAL A 29 15.04 8.86 32.33
CA VAL A 29 15.82 8.73 33.57
C VAL A 29 15.91 7.24 33.88
N VAL A 30 17.11 6.72 34.14
CA VAL A 30 17.28 5.36 34.64
C VAL A 30 16.85 5.35 36.11
N ALA A 31 15.56 5.09 36.35
CA ALA A 31 15.06 4.87 37.70
C ALA A 31 15.56 3.49 38.17
N SER A 32 16.40 3.47 39.20
CA SER A 32 16.69 2.23 39.92
C SER A 32 15.46 1.88 40.73
N ALA A 33 14.73 0.82 40.34
CA ALA A 33 13.59 0.23 41.04
C ALA A 33 12.21 0.89 40.87
N ASP A 34 11.82 1.30 39.65
CA ASP A 34 10.44 1.72 39.29
C ASP A 34 9.86 2.93 40.05
N VAL A 35 10.66 3.59 40.89
CA VAL A 35 10.29 4.78 41.64
C VAL A 35 11.16 5.95 41.19
N ILE A 36 10.53 7.04 40.78
CA ILE A 36 11.21 8.31 40.54
C ILE A 36 11.15 9.11 41.83
N THR A 37 12.32 9.44 42.37
CA THR A 37 12.46 10.31 43.55
C THR A 37 12.93 11.69 43.11
N ALA A 38 12.27 12.74 43.62
CA ALA A 38 12.75 14.11 43.50
C ALA A 38 12.63 14.86 44.82
N CYS A 39 13.42 15.92 44.94
CA CYS A 39 13.35 16.86 46.05
C CYS A 39 12.62 18.12 45.58
N VAL A 40 11.65 18.58 46.37
CA VAL A 40 10.96 19.84 46.15
C VAL A 40 11.30 20.83 47.26
N THR A 41 11.67 22.06 46.89
CA THR A 41 11.89 23.15 47.85
C THR A 41 10.55 23.76 48.31
N SER A 42 10.56 24.55 49.38
CA SER A 42 9.39 25.35 49.78
C SER A 42 8.94 26.37 48.72
N SER A 43 9.82 26.74 47.79
CA SER A 43 9.50 27.58 46.63
C SER A 43 8.90 26.81 45.45
N GLY A 44 8.75 25.48 45.54
CA GLY A 44 8.20 24.64 44.47
C GLY A 44 9.22 24.22 43.41
N THR A 45 10.50 24.46 43.62
CA THR A 45 11.55 24.03 42.68
C THR A 45 11.79 22.53 42.82
N LEU A 46 11.69 21.79 41.72
CA LEU A 46 11.91 20.34 41.68
C LEU A 46 13.32 20.03 41.16
N ARG A 47 14.08 19.21 41.88
CA ARG A 47 15.35 18.65 41.41
C ARG A 47 15.38 17.14 41.59
N ILE A 48 15.96 16.44 40.62
CA ILE A 48 16.20 15.00 40.71
C ILE A 48 17.60 14.80 41.31
N PRO A 49 17.74 14.14 42.47
CA PRO A 49 19.06 13.82 43.01
C PRO A 49 19.81 12.96 42.00
N SER A 50 21.07 13.31 41.72
CA SER A 50 21.93 12.43 40.96
C SER A 50 22.22 11.19 41.80
N THR A 51 21.65 10.04 41.42
CA THR A 51 21.99 8.74 42.01
C THR A 51 23.29 8.18 41.48
N ALA A 52 24.03 8.95 40.67
CA ALA A 52 25.39 8.61 40.26
C ALA A 52 26.27 8.60 41.52
N ARG A 53 26.31 7.46 42.19
CA ARG A 53 27.36 7.11 43.13
C ARG A 53 28.64 7.26 42.31
N PRO A 54 29.53 8.22 42.64
CA PRO A 54 30.81 8.29 41.96
C PRO A 54 31.42 6.91 42.15
N THR A 55 31.53 6.14 41.06
CA THR A 55 32.34 4.94 41.07
C THR A 55 33.68 5.43 41.53
N THR A 56 34.11 4.98 42.70
CA THR A 56 35.44 5.23 43.21
C THR A 56 36.40 4.70 42.16
N ASN A 57 36.80 5.55 41.22
CA ASN A 57 37.93 5.28 40.36
C ASN A 57 39.11 5.12 41.32
N PRO A 58 39.74 3.93 41.38
CA PRO A 58 40.92 3.74 42.19
C PRO A 58 42.10 4.33 41.41
N TRP A 59 42.13 5.65 41.26
CA TRP A 59 43.32 6.33 40.75
C TRP A 59 43.54 7.63 41.52
N PRO A 60 44.67 7.77 42.23
CA PRO A 60 45.01 9.01 42.90
C PRO A 60 45.52 10.02 41.87
N SER A 61 44.75 11.08 41.64
CA SER A 61 45.27 12.35 41.12
C SER A 61 44.83 13.47 42.06
N PRO A 62 45.77 14.19 42.70
CA PRO A 62 45.46 15.26 43.62
C PRO A 62 45.40 16.58 42.85
N THR A 63 44.23 17.17 42.69
CA THR A 63 44.15 18.64 42.58
C THR A 63 42.75 19.14 42.91
N SER A 64 42.69 19.80 44.06
CA SER A 64 41.78 20.86 44.50
C SER A 64 40.45 20.99 43.78
N GLN A 65 39.41 20.45 44.40
CA GLN A 65 38.09 21.07 44.36
C GLN A 65 37.77 21.58 45.76
N THR A 66 37.66 22.91 45.84
CA THR A 66 37.12 23.64 46.97
C THR A 66 35.62 23.34 47.05
N GLU A 67 35.29 22.28 47.79
CA GLU A 67 33.92 21.94 48.14
C GLU A 67 33.57 22.64 49.46
N LEU A 68 32.97 23.84 49.36
CA LEU A 68 32.08 24.31 50.43
C LEU A 68 30.70 23.69 50.19
N ALA A 69 30.49 22.50 50.73
CA ALA A 69 29.16 22.03 51.05
C ALA A 69 28.84 22.44 52.50
N PRO A 70 27.76 23.19 52.76
CA PRO A 70 27.29 23.39 54.12
C PRO A 70 26.84 22.03 54.68
N THR A 71 27.37 21.70 55.85
CA THR A 71 27.06 20.51 56.64
C THR A 71 25.61 20.52 57.11
N GLY A 72 24.68 20.24 56.20
CA GLY A 72 23.41 19.60 56.49
C GLY A 72 23.57 18.14 56.11
N GLU A 73 23.45 17.24 57.08
CA GLU A 73 23.50 15.81 56.84
C GLU A 73 22.52 15.47 55.70
N PRO A 74 22.98 14.88 54.57
CA PRO A 74 22.08 14.56 53.48
C PRO A 74 21.01 13.64 54.04
N GLY A 75 19.74 14.02 53.87
CA GLY A 75 18.63 13.14 54.21
C GLY A 75 18.78 11.80 53.48
N PRO A 76 18.14 10.72 53.95
CA PRO A 76 18.35 9.35 53.47
C PRO A 76 18.17 9.10 51.96
N GLU A 77 17.79 10.11 51.17
CA GLU A 77 17.52 10.04 49.74
C GLU A 77 18.20 11.15 48.90
N GLY A 78 19.17 11.89 49.46
CA GLY A 78 19.93 12.91 48.71
C GLY A 78 19.28 14.30 48.60
N CYS A 79 18.22 14.55 49.36
CA CYS A 79 17.63 15.87 49.53
C CYS A 79 18.38 16.72 50.56
N THR A 80 18.45 18.03 50.33
CA THR A 80 19.07 18.99 51.26
C THR A 80 18.09 19.36 52.36
N ALA A 81 18.60 19.89 53.47
CA ALA A 81 17.77 20.36 54.58
C ALA A 81 16.77 21.43 54.09
N GLY A 82 15.48 21.26 54.42
CA GLY A 82 14.40 22.14 53.99
C GLY A 82 13.72 21.73 52.68
N GLU A 83 14.18 20.67 52.03
CA GLU A 83 13.47 20.05 50.92
C GLU A 83 12.56 18.91 51.39
N ARG A 84 11.50 18.67 50.62
CA ARG A 84 10.61 17.53 50.81
C ARG A 84 10.85 16.50 49.71
N VAL A 85 10.98 15.25 50.11
CA VAL A 85 11.03 14.11 49.20
C VAL A 85 9.65 13.89 48.58
N ILE A 86 9.60 13.72 47.26
CA ILE A 86 8.44 13.21 46.53
C ILE A 86 8.86 11.98 45.76
N THR A 87 8.09 10.91 45.91
CA THR A 87 8.24 9.69 45.14
C THR A 87 7.01 9.50 44.26
N TRP A 88 7.22 9.12 43.01
CA TRP A 88 6.14 8.69 42.13
C TRP A 88 6.58 7.50 41.28
N ASN A 89 5.68 6.54 41.15
CA ASN A 89 5.88 5.30 40.41
C ASN A 89 4.71 5.01 39.46
N GLN A 90 3.75 5.93 39.36
CA GLN A 90 2.62 5.75 38.47
C GLN A 90 3.01 6.21 37.07
N GLN A 91 3.12 5.24 36.16
CA GLN A 91 3.13 5.53 34.72
C GLN A 91 1.79 6.17 34.35
N GLY A 92 1.83 7.29 33.65
CA GLY A 92 0.62 7.87 33.08
C GLY A 92 -0.07 6.91 32.11
N PRO A 93 -1.37 7.10 31.82
CA PRO A 93 -2.01 6.35 30.75
C PRO A 93 -1.24 6.53 29.43
N ALA A 94 -1.27 5.52 28.58
CA ALA A 94 -0.72 5.67 27.22
C ALA A 94 -1.37 6.88 26.54
N GLY A 95 -0.57 7.65 25.78
CA GLY A 95 -1.10 8.73 24.97
C GLY A 95 -2.09 8.21 23.93
N PRO A 96 -3.01 9.06 23.43
CA PRO A 96 -3.91 8.65 22.35
C PRO A 96 -3.09 8.23 21.12
N THR A 97 -3.62 7.26 20.36
CA THR A 97 -3.07 6.92 19.04
C THR A 97 -3.01 8.18 18.17
N GLY A 98 -1.90 8.36 17.43
CA GLY A 98 -1.78 9.47 16.49
C GLY A 98 -2.85 9.43 15.39
N PRO A 99 -3.11 10.55 14.70
CA PRO A 99 -4.05 10.56 13.58
C PRO A 99 -3.58 9.59 12.49
N ALA A 100 -4.53 9.04 11.72
CA ALA A 100 -4.22 8.28 10.53
C ALA A 100 -3.38 9.15 9.56
N GLY A 101 -2.42 8.53 8.87
CA GLY A 101 -1.65 9.21 7.84
C GLY A 101 -2.52 9.64 6.65
N PRO A 102 -2.06 10.59 5.83
CA PRO A 102 -2.78 10.97 4.60
C PRO A 102 -2.93 9.76 3.67
N ALA A 103 -4.01 9.74 2.88
CA ALA A 103 -4.16 8.77 1.81
C ALA A 103 -2.98 8.88 0.82
N GLY A 104 -2.54 7.74 0.28
CA GLY A 104 -1.52 7.72 -0.78
C GLY A 104 -2.02 8.39 -2.07
N PRO A 105 -1.12 8.78 -2.99
CA PRO A 105 -1.52 9.32 -4.28
C PRO A 105 -2.31 8.28 -5.08
N THR A 106 -3.24 8.73 -5.91
CA THR A 106 -3.90 7.89 -6.92
C THR A 106 -2.82 7.28 -7.84
N GLY A 107 -2.97 6.00 -8.18
CA GLY A 107 -2.08 5.34 -9.14
C GLY A 107 -2.14 5.98 -10.54
N PRO A 108 -1.16 5.70 -11.41
CA PRO A 108 -1.20 6.18 -12.80
C PRO A 108 -2.44 5.66 -13.52
N GLU A 109 -2.96 6.46 -14.46
CA GLU A 109 -4.01 6.01 -15.37
C GLU A 109 -3.49 4.82 -16.21
N GLY A 110 -4.34 3.81 -16.39
CA GLY A 110 -4.00 2.64 -17.20
C GLY A 110 -3.81 3.02 -18.68
N PRO A 111 -3.06 2.22 -19.46
CA PRO A 111 -2.95 2.43 -20.90
C PRO A 111 -4.35 2.42 -21.54
N ASN A 112 -4.60 3.35 -22.46
CA ASN A 112 -5.84 3.38 -23.23
C ASN A 112 -5.95 2.08 -24.06
N PRO A 113 -6.98 1.25 -23.88
CA PRO A 113 -7.11 -0.02 -24.60
C PRO A 113 -7.36 0.15 -26.11
N PHE A 114 -7.52 1.39 -26.60
CA PHE A 114 -7.84 1.71 -27.99
C PHE A 114 -6.68 2.30 -28.80
N ASP A 115 -5.53 2.60 -28.20
CA ASP A 115 -4.37 3.08 -28.97
C ASP A 115 -3.77 1.94 -29.81
N GLY A 116 -3.76 2.10 -31.13
CA GLY A 116 -3.21 1.11 -32.08
C GLY A 116 -4.17 0.01 -32.51
N GLN A 117 -5.45 0.10 -32.15
CA GLN A 117 -6.45 -0.90 -32.51
C GLN A 117 -6.91 -0.75 -33.98
N PHE A 118 -6.94 -1.86 -34.71
CA PHE A 118 -7.49 -1.91 -36.06
C PHE A 118 -8.78 -2.75 -36.05
N ARG A 119 -9.82 -2.25 -36.72
CA ARG A 119 -11.07 -2.98 -36.91
C ARG A 119 -11.16 -3.41 -38.37
N GLY A 120 -10.95 -4.71 -38.61
CA GLY A 120 -11.15 -5.31 -39.92
C GLY A 120 -12.64 -5.63 -40.11
N GLY A 121 -13.22 -5.25 -41.24
CA GLY A 121 -14.63 -5.50 -41.55
C GLY A 121 -14.82 -6.19 -42.89
N LEU A 122 -15.78 -7.10 -42.95
CA LEU A 122 -16.27 -7.75 -44.16
C LEU A 122 -17.78 -7.55 -44.23
N SER A 123 -18.28 -7.16 -45.40
CA SER A 123 -19.71 -7.13 -45.70
C SER A 123 -19.95 -8.00 -46.93
N ALA A 124 -20.85 -8.97 -46.83
CA ALA A 124 -21.11 -9.92 -47.90
C ALA A 124 -22.55 -10.42 -47.92
N LEU A 125 -23.01 -10.80 -49.11
CA LEU A 125 -24.39 -11.25 -49.31
C LEU A 125 -24.54 -12.73 -48.97
N LEU A 126 -25.60 -13.05 -48.23
CA LEU A 126 -26.05 -14.41 -47.96
C LEU A 126 -27.37 -14.65 -48.69
N HIS A 127 -27.30 -15.44 -49.75
CA HIS A 127 -28.43 -15.71 -50.62
C HIS A 127 -29.49 -16.59 -49.92
N PRO A 128 -30.77 -16.50 -50.34
CA PRO A 128 -31.83 -17.38 -49.85
C PRO A 128 -31.46 -18.86 -49.93
N HIS A 129 -31.80 -19.63 -48.90
CA HIS A 129 -31.56 -21.08 -48.81
C HIS A 129 -30.10 -21.53 -48.98
N THR A 130 -29.14 -20.64 -48.72
CA THR A 130 -27.70 -20.95 -48.80
C THR A 130 -27.00 -20.88 -47.44
N GLU A 131 -25.79 -21.42 -47.39
CA GLU A 131 -24.86 -21.29 -46.27
C GLU A 131 -23.56 -20.67 -46.77
N GLY A 132 -22.95 -19.81 -45.95
CA GLY A 132 -21.69 -19.14 -46.24
C GLY A 132 -20.75 -19.10 -45.04
N SER A 133 -19.45 -18.98 -45.32
CA SER A 133 -18.41 -18.66 -44.34
C SER A 133 -17.83 -17.29 -44.65
N TYR A 134 -17.78 -16.43 -43.63
CA TYR A 134 -17.40 -15.03 -43.70
C TYR A 134 -16.24 -14.79 -42.76
N ILE A 135 -15.08 -14.40 -43.29
CA ILE A 135 -13.83 -14.32 -42.54
C ILE A 135 -13.27 -12.91 -42.59
N SER A 136 -13.28 -12.23 -41.44
CA SER A 136 -12.65 -10.92 -41.25
C SER A 136 -11.23 -11.10 -40.71
N LYS A 137 -10.24 -10.48 -41.35
CA LYS A 137 -8.80 -10.70 -41.08
C LYS A 137 -8.13 -9.45 -40.51
N CYS A 138 -7.19 -9.67 -39.60
CA CYS A 138 -6.27 -8.63 -39.14
C CYS A 138 -5.20 -8.32 -40.19
N LEU A 139 -4.56 -7.16 -40.05
CA LEU A 139 -3.38 -6.81 -40.83
C LEU A 139 -2.17 -7.64 -40.36
N ARG A 140 -1.10 -7.61 -41.16
CA ARG A 140 0.16 -8.29 -40.82
C ARG A 140 0.76 -7.65 -39.56
N GLY A 141 1.19 -8.49 -38.60
CA GLY A 141 1.78 -8.04 -37.34
C GLY A 141 0.74 -7.69 -36.26
N GLN A 142 -0.51 -8.12 -36.45
CA GLN A 142 -1.59 -7.96 -35.47
C GLN A 142 -2.17 -9.31 -35.06
N ILE A 143 -2.73 -9.36 -33.86
CA ILE A 143 -3.48 -10.50 -33.33
C ILE A 143 -4.95 -10.13 -33.15
N ALA A 144 -5.84 -11.04 -33.53
CA ALA A 144 -7.27 -10.92 -33.36
C ALA A 144 -7.64 -11.25 -31.91
N VAL A 145 -8.19 -10.29 -31.18
CA VAL A 145 -8.56 -10.47 -29.77
C VAL A 145 -10.05 -10.73 -29.58
N SER A 146 -10.87 -10.24 -30.51
CA SER A 146 -12.29 -10.51 -30.56
C SER A 146 -12.82 -10.30 -31.97
N GLY A 147 -14.09 -10.60 -32.16
CA GLY A 147 -14.82 -10.26 -33.37
C GLY A 147 -16.31 -10.29 -33.10
N GLY A 148 -17.07 -9.94 -34.11
CA GLY A 148 -18.51 -9.87 -34.04
C GLY A 148 -19.13 -10.04 -35.42
N TYR A 149 -20.46 -10.04 -35.41
CA TYR A 149 -21.24 -10.07 -36.63
C TYR A 149 -22.59 -9.44 -36.43
N GLU A 150 -23.15 -8.97 -37.54
CA GLU A 150 -24.50 -8.48 -37.65
C GLU A 150 -25.10 -9.03 -38.95
N ILE A 151 -26.32 -9.56 -38.89
CA ILE A 151 -27.00 -10.12 -40.06
C ILE A 151 -28.37 -9.47 -40.15
N TYR A 152 -28.65 -8.85 -41.28
CA TYR A 152 -29.87 -8.07 -41.49
C TYR A 152 -30.38 -8.18 -42.93
N GLU A 153 -31.67 -7.92 -43.16
CA GLU A 153 -32.24 -7.88 -44.50
C GLU A 153 -31.76 -6.60 -45.22
N LEU A 154 -31.18 -6.73 -46.43
CA LEU A 154 -30.62 -5.60 -47.18
C LEU A 154 -31.62 -4.45 -47.44
N ARG A 155 -32.92 -4.76 -47.51
CA ARG A 155 -33.97 -3.77 -47.78
C ARG A 155 -34.66 -3.28 -46.51
N ASN A 156 -34.36 -3.88 -45.36
CA ASN A 156 -35.00 -3.57 -44.09
C ASN A 156 -34.09 -3.95 -42.91
N GLU A 157 -33.17 -3.05 -42.55
CA GLU A 157 -32.20 -3.22 -41.46
C GLU A 157 -32.82 -3.45 -40.07
N ALA A 158 -34.12 -3.19 -39.89
CA ALA A 158 -34.80 -3.32 -38.60
C ALA A 158 -35.27 -4.75 -38.26
N VAL A 159 -35.17 -5.71 -39.19
CA VAL A 159 -35.61 -7.09 -38.98
C VAL A 159 -34.39 -7.99 -38.86
N MET A 160 -34.21 -8.59 -37.68
CA MET A 160 -33.31 -9.72 -37.49
C MET A 160 -33.95 -10.95 -38.15
N PRO A 161 -33.41 -11.45 -39.28
CA PRO A 161 -33.97 -12.61 -39.97
C PRO A 161 -33.76 -13.88 -39.14
N ASP A 162 -34.62 -14.88 -39.35
CA ASP A 162 -34.38 -16.22 -38.82
C ASP A 162 -33.16 -16.81 -39.54
N VAL A 163 -32.00 -16.77 -38.88
CA VAL A 163 -30.69 -17.20 -39.42
C VAL A 163 -30.05 -18.16 -38.45
N ILE A 164 -29.50 -19.24 -39.00
CA ILE A 164 -28.82 -20.25 -38.22
C ILE A 164 -27.32 -19.96 -38.27
N VAL A 165 -26.77 -19.45 -37.18
CA VAL A 165 -25.31 -19.24 -37.04
C VAL A 165 -24.69 -20.50 -36.45
N SER A 166 -23.93 -21.23 -37.27
CA SER A 166 -23.29 -22.49 -36.89
C SER A 166 -21.88 -22.31 -36.32
N LYS A 167 -21.23 -21.17 -36.61
CA LYS A 167 -19.90 -20.82 -36.09
C LYS A 167 -19.75 -19.31 -35.99
N ALA A 168 -19.15 -18.82 -34.89
CA ALA A 168 -18.78 -17.42 -34.71
C ALA A 168 -17.60 -17.36 -33.73
N THR A 169 -16.37 -17.42 -34.25
CA THR A 169 -15.18 -17.61 -33.40
C THR A 169 -13.90 -17.08 -34.03
N LEU A 170 -12.89 -16.83 -33.18
CA LEU A 170 -11.53 -16.54 -33.63
C LEU A 170 -10.93 -17.78 -34.32
N VAL A 171 -10.23 -17.55 -35.42
CA VAL A 171 -9.50 -18.58 -36.14
C VAL A 171 -8.02 -18.43 -35.84
N PHE A 172 -7.45 -19.52 -35.34
CA PHE A 172 -6.04 -19.64 -35.01
C PHE A 172 -5.29 -20.27 -36.18
N ASP A 173 -4.22 -19.61 -36.61
CA ASP A 173 -3.29 -20.14 -37.60
C ASP A 173 -2.46 -21.29 -37.01
N ALA A 174 -1.69 -21.99 -37.85
CA ALA A 174 -0.85 -23.11 -37.43
C ALA A 174 0.24 -22.73 -36.41
N ASP A 175 0.58 -21.44 -36.30
CA ASP A 175 1.50 -20.89 -35.30
C ASP A 175 0.81 -20.60 -33.95
N GLY A 176 -0.48 -20.91 -33.82
CA GLY A 176 -1.28 -20.69 -32.62
C GLY A 176 -1.76 -19.26 -32.43
N LYS A 177 -1.52 -18.35 -33.39
CA LYS A 177 -1.97 -16.96 -33.31
C LYS A 177 -3.34 -16.79 -33.95
N SER A 178 -4.25 -16.12 -33.26
CA SER A 178 -5.51 -15.68 -33.84
C SER A 178 -5.26 -14.50 -34.77
N ARG A 179 -5.61 -14.64 -36.05
CA ARG A 179 -5.45 -13.55 -37.04
C ARG A 179 -6.72 -13.22 -37.80
N SER A 180 -7.80 -13.94 -37.51
CA SER A 180 -9.09 -13.71 -38.13
C SER A 180 -10.25 -14.14 -37.24
N TYR A 181 -11.43 -13.70 -37.60
CA TYR A 181 -12.70 -14.09 -37.02
C TYR A 181 -13.58 -14.68 -38.12
N GLU A 182 -14.17 -15.86 -37.88
CA GLU A 182 -15.02 -16.57 -38.85
C GLU A 182 -16.45 -16.67 -38.34
N VAL A 183 -17.38 -16.31 -39.21
CA VAL A 183 -18.82 -16.49 -39.04
C VAL A 183 -19.31 -17.47 -40.10
N LYS A 184 -19.95 -18.57 -39.68
CA LYS A 184 -20.70 -19.46 -40.57
C LYS A 184 -22.18 -19.30 -40.31
N ALA A 185 -22.92 -18.94 -41.36
CA ALA A 185 -24.34 -18.66 -41.27
C ALA A 185 -25.10 -19.33 -42.43
N LYS A 186 -26.25 -19.90 -42.10
CA LYS A 186 -27.22 -20.44 -43.04
C LYS A 186 -28.47 -19.58 -43.04
N ASN A 187 -28.93 -19.22 -44.24
CA ASN A 187 -30.15 -18.46 -44.46
C ASN A 187 -31.28 -19.42 -44.87
N PRO A 188 -32.21 -19.78 -43.97
CA PRO A 188 -33.37 -20.60 -44.29
C PRO A 188 -34.52 -19.81 -44.96
N THR A 189 -34.37 -18.50 -45.14
CA THR A 189 -35.45 -17.61 -45.60
C THR A 189 -35.38 -17.38 -47.11
N ASP A 190 -36.46 -16.82 -47.67
CA ASP A 190 -36.51 -16.34 -49.06
C ASP A 190 -35.90 -14.94 -49.24
N LYS A 191 -35.32 -14.36 -48.18
CA LYS A 191 -34.78 -12.99 -48.18
C LYS A 191 -33.30 -13.00 -48.48
N LEU A 192 -32.84 -11.96 -49.19
CA LEU A 192 -31.41 -11.70 -49.35
C LEU A 192 -30.90 -10.95 -48.12
N LEU A 193 -29.91 -11.53 -47.46
CA LEU A 193 -29.36 -11.00 -46.22
C LEU A 193 -27.96 -10.43 -46.44
N ASN A 194 -27.63 -9.39 -45.68
CA ASN A 194 -26.26 -8.92 -45.56
C ASN A 194 -25.65 -9.47 -44.28
N VAL A 195 -24.46 -10.03 -44.39
CA VAL A 195 -23.65 -10.46 -43.25
C VAL A 195 -22.51 -9.46 -43.11
N PHE A 196 -22.56 -8.66 -42.07
CA PHE A 196 -21.46 -7.83 -41.62
C PHE A 196 -20.68 -8.61 -40.56
N SER A 197 -19.36 -8.75 -40.74
CA SER A 197 -18.49 -9.38 -39.75
C SER A 197 -17.31 -8.47 -39.45
N ASP A 198 -16.99 -8.30 -38.18
CA ASP A 198 -15.86 -7.51 -37.73
C ASP A 198 -14.87 -8.32 -36.91
N VAL A 199 -13.60 -7.90 -36.95
CA VAL A 199 -12.53 -8.43 -36.12
C VAL A 199 -11.80 -7.29 -35.43
N LEU A 200 -11.58 -7.43 -34.13
CA LEU A 200 -10.81 -6.51 -33.32
C LEU A 200 -9.36 -6.99 -33.26
N CYS A 201 -8.45 -6.15 -33.72
CA CYS A 201 -7.04 -6.47 -33.84
C CYS A 201 -6.20 -5.53 -33.01
N ILE A 202 -5.22 -6.07 -32.30
CA ILE A 202 -4.18 -5.30 -31.61
C ILE A 202 -2.81 -5.64 -32.19
N PRO A 203 -1.81 -4.75 -32.10
CA PRO A 203 -0.43 -5.07 -32.44
C PRO A 203 0.07 -6.30 -31.67
N GLU A 204 0.82 -7.18 -32.33
CA GLU A 204 1.55 -8.29 -31.70
C GLU A 204 2.74 -7.77 -30.89
#